data_AF-A0AAD7FIG4-F1
#
_entry.id   AF-A0AAD7FIG4-F1
#
_cell.length_a   1.000
_cell.length_b   1.000
_cell.length_c   1.000
_cell.angle_alpha   90.00
_cell.angle_beta   90.00
_cell.angle_gamma   90.00
#
_symmetry.space_group_name_H-M   'P 1'
#
loop_
_entity.id
_entity.type
_entity.pdbx_description
1 polymer ?
#
loop_
_entity_poly.entity_id
_entity_poly.type
_entity_poly.pdbx_seq_one_letter_code
_entity_poly.pdbx_strand_id
1 'polypeptide(L)'
;MKTALKAADKYGIIFDTLDPPPEIQRALPMFHHFGQDSSKRKQNNGRVFECLRESHAVQTIGDGMDAAMRLNDPGHVNYAGCPCDACEHDRDDEYCSNPDACARAARETLHRLQPKWNP
;
A
#
# COMPACT_ATOMS: atom_id res chain seq x y z
N MET A 1 12.03 -4.54 11.99
CA MET A 1 11.21 -5.70 11.55
C MET A 1 11.59 -6.27 10.17
N LYS A 2 12.79 -6.01 9.60
CA LYS A 2 13.20 -6.50 8.25
C LYS A 2 13.88 -7.88 8.24
N THR A 3 14.39 -8.36 9.39
CA THR A 3 15.26 -9.54 9.45
C THR A 3 14.50 -10.86 9.45
N ALA A 4 13.37 -10.95 10.16
CA ALA A 4 12.58 -12.17 10.27
C ALA A 4 11.88 -12.56 8.96
N LEU A 5 11.30 -11.59 8.25
CA LEU A 5 10.63 -11.83 6.97
C LEU A 5 11.61 -12.24 5.86
N LYS A 6 12.81 -11.65 5.83
CA LYS A 6 13.88 -12.06 4.91
C LYS A 6 14.40 -13.46 5.20
N ALA A 7 14.49 -13.84 6.48
CA ALA A 7 14.86 -15.20 6.85
C ALA A 7 13.78 -16.19 6.41
N ALA A 8 12.49 -15.86 6.63
CA ALA A 8 11.39 -16.72 6.21
C ALA A 8 11.38 -16.98 4.70
N ASP A 9 11.55 -15.93 3.88
CA ASP A 9 11.71 -16.04 2.42
C ASP A 9 12.92 -16.91 2.03
N LYS A 10 14.08 -16.68 2.66
CA LYS A 10 15.31 -17.44 2.40
C LYS A 10 15.20 -18.93 2.73
N TYR A 11 14.46 -19.28 3.78
CA TYR A 11 14.34 -20.65 4.28
C TYR A 11 13.02 -21.32 3.86
N GLY A 12 12.20 -20.69 3.00
CA GLY A 12 10.91 -21.23 2.57
C GLY A 12 9.90 -21.42 3.70
N ILE A 13 10.05 -20.66 4.79
CA ILE A 13 9.16 -20.72 5.95
C ILE A 13 7.91 -19.91 5.61
N ILE A 14 6.77 -20.59 5.55
CA ILE A 14 5.47 -19.97 5.34
C ILE A 14 4.91 -19.59 6.71
N PHE A 15 4.61 -18.31 6.92
CA PHE A 15 3.79 -17.90 8.06
C PHE A 15 2.35 -18.36 7.79
N ASP A 16 2.01 -19.53 8.30
CA ASP A 16 0.69 -20.11 8.16
C ASP A 16 -0.12 -19.91 9.45
N THR A 17 -0.74 -18.75 9.57
CA THR A 17 -1.83 -18.51 10.53
C THR A 17 -3.15 -18.81 9.82
N LEU A 18 -4.02 -19.63 10.41
CA LEU A 18 -5.30 -20.01 9.78
C LEU A 18 -6.20 -18.80 9.50
N ASP A 19 -6.23 -17.83 10.41
CA ASP A 19 -7.01 -16.60 10.29
C ASP A 19 -6.30 -15.47 11.07
N PRO A 20 -5.37 -14.73 10.43
CA PRO A 20 -4.67 -13.65 11.10
C PRO A 20 -5.65 -12.51 11.41
N PRO A 21 -5.67 -11.97 12.64
CA PRO A 21 -6.61 -10.89 12.96
C PRO A 21 -6.26 -9.62 12.16
N PRO A 22 -7.25 -8.74 11.87
CA PRO A 22 -7.05 -7.58 10.99
C PRO A 22 -5.91 -6.66 11.42
N GLU A 23 -5.67 -6.49 12.72
CA GLU A 23 -4.54 -5.68 13.20
C GLU A 23 -3.19 -6.23 12.77
N ILE A 24 -3.04 -7.56 12.73
CA ILE A 24 -1.81 -8.21 12.28
C ILE A 24 -1.66 -8.05 10.78
N GLN A 25 -2.74 -8.24 10.02
CA GLN A 25 -2.71 -8.07 8.57
C GLN A 25 -2.34 -6.64 8.18
N ARG A 26 -2.93 -5.63 8.84
CA ARG A 26 -2.61 -4.21 8.61
C ARG A 26 -1.15 -3.87 8.94
N ALA A 27 -0.53 -4.53 9.92
CA ALA A 27 0.85 -4.28 10.30
C ALA A 27 1.89 -4.91 9.35
N LEU A 28 1.48 -5.77 8.42
CA LEU A 28 2.40 -6.41 7.48
C LEU A 28 2.93 -5.40 6.46
N PRO A 29 4.18 -5.54 5.97
CA PRO A 29 4.72 -4.64 4.97
C PRO A 29 3.91 -4.70 3.68
N MET A 30 3.51 -3.54 3.13
CA MET A 30 2.79 -3.47 1.86
C MET A 30 3.68 -3.89 0.67
N PHE A 31 4.93 -3.43 0.71
CA PHE A 31 5.91 -3.69 -0.34
C PHE A 31 6.70 -4.96 -0.08
N HIS A 32 6.99 -5.71 -1.15
CA HIS A 32 7.71 -6.99 -1.08
C HIS A 32 7.05 -8.01 -0.14
N HIS A 33 5.73 -7.93 0.01
CA HIS A 33 4.99 -8.85 0.87
C HIS A 33 5.04 -10.28 0.29
N PHE A 34 5.26 -11.26 1.16
CA PHE A 34 5.32 -12.68 0.80
C PHE A 34 3.98 -13.26 0.29
N GLY A 35 2.87 -12.54 0.48
CA GLY A 35 1.53 -12.89 0.03
C GLY A 35 1.17 -12.24 -1.30
N GLN A 36 2.11 -11.54 -1.94
CA GLN A 36 1.93 -11.05 -3.30
C GLN A 36 1.88 -12.23 -4.28
N ASP A 37 0.92 -12.19 -5.18
CA ASP A 37 0.82 -13.14 -6.28
C ASP A 37 2.10 -13.13 -7.14
N SER A 38 2.89 -14.21 -7.04
CA SER A 38 4.18 -14.35 -7.71
C SER A 38 4.05 -14.45 -9.24
N SER A 39 2.85 -14.71 -9.76
CA SER A 39 2.55 -14.69 -11.19
C SER A 39 2.46 -13.27 -11.77
N LYS A 40 2.31 -12.25 -10.92
CA LYS A 40 2.16 -10.85 -11.33
C LYS A 40 3.49 -10.09 -11.23
N ARG A 41 3.77 -9.24 -12.22
CA ARG A 41 4.96 -8.37 -12.23
C ARG A 41 4.92 -7.42 -11.02
N LYS A 42 6.01 -7.42 -10.23
CA LYS A 42 6.21 -6.47 -9.12
C LYS A 42 6.19 -5.04 -9.67
N GLN A 43 5.22 -4.23 -9.25
CA GLN A 43 5.13 -2.81 -9.62
C GLN A 43 5.49 -1.99 -8.38
N ASN A 44 6.78 -1.97 -8.04
CA ASN A 44 7.24 -1.28 -6.82
C ASN A 44 8.26 -0.17 -7.14
N ASN A 45 8.66 -0.03 -8.41
CA ASN A 45 9.82 0.77 -8.83
C ASN A 45 9.44 2.02 -9.65
N GLY A 46 8.15 2.34 -9.80
CA GLY A 46 7.71 3.55 -10.49
C GLY A 46 7.74 4.78 -9.57
N ARG A 47 7.78 5.99 -10.14
CA ARG A 47 7.76 7.26 -9.37
C ARG A 47 6.59 7.36 -8.39
N VAL A 48 5.44 6.78 -8.74
CA VAL A 48 4.26 6.72 -7.85
C VAL A 48 4.55 5.88 -6.60
N PHE A 49 5.28 4.78 -6.73
CA PHE A 49 5.64 3.92 -5.60
C PHE A 49 6.79 4.48 -4.76
N GLU A 50 7.68 5.25 -5.37
CA GLU A 50 8.66 6.08 -4.67
C GLU A 50 7.95 7.15 -3.84
N CYS A 51 7.04 7.91 -4.45
CA CYS A 51 6.20 8.90 -3.77
C CYS A 51 5.40 8.31 -2.60
N LEU A 52 4.77 7.14 -2.80
CA LEU A 52 4.08 6.43 -1.72
C LEU A 52 4.99 6.15 -0.52
N ARG A 53 6.25 5.76 -0.75
CA ARG A 53 7.19 5.44 0.33
C ARG A 53 7.81 6.67 0.98
N GLU A 54 8.12 7.68 0.19
CA GLU A 54 8.93 8.82 0.62
C GLU A 54 8.09 10.01 1.07
N SER A 55 7.07 10.40 0.28
CA SER A 55 6.15 11.47 0.63
C SER A 55 5.03 10.96 1.53
N HIS A 56 4.30 9.92 1.13
CA HIS A 56 3.16 9.44 1.93
C HIS A 56 3.54 8.49 3.07
N ALA A 57 4.84 8.24 3.26
CA ALA A 57 5.39 7.36 4.31
C ALA A 57 4.75 5.95 4.40
N VAL A 58 4.18 5.44 3.31
CA VAL A 58 3.49 4.15 3.29
C VAL A 58 4.51 3.02 3.47
N GLN A 59 4.33 2.19 4.50
CA GLN A 59 5.19 1.04 4.76
C GLN A 59 4.39 -0.25 4.92
N THR A 60 3.20 -0.16 5.50
CA THR A 60 2.35 -1.28 5.89
C THR A 60 1.07 -1.37 5.06
N ILE A 61 0.40 -2.53 5.10
CA ILE A 61 -0.92 -2.71 4.48
C ILE A 61 -1.89 -1.65 5.03
N GLY A 62 -1.85 -1.37 6.34
CA GLY A 62 -2.66 -0.34 6.97
C GLY A 62 -2.46 1.03 6.35
N ASP A 63 -1.21 1.48 6.22
CA ASP A 63 -0.88 2.76 5.58
C ASP A 63 -1.41 2.81 4.14
N GLY A 64 -1.27 1.71 3.40
CA GLY A 64 -1.80 1.58 2.04
C GLY A 64 -3.33 1.65 1.97
N MET A 65 -4.03 1.03 2.93
CA MET A 65 -5.48 1.10 3.03
C MET A 65 -5.94 2.52 3.33
N ASP A 66 -5.26 3.20 4.25
CA ASP A 66 -5.59 4.57 4.64
C ASP A 66 -5.35 5.53 3.48
N ALA A 67 -4.26 5.36 2.73
CA ALA A 67 -4.00 6.08 1.48
C ALA A 67 -5.06 5.79 0.40
N ALA A 68 -5.55 4.56 0.30
CA ALA A 68 -6.57 4.18 -0.68
C ALA A 68 -7.99 4.64 -0.29
N MET A 69 -8.26 4.81 1.02
CA MET A 69 -9.59 5.09 1.56
C MET A 69 -10.17 6.41 1.03
N ARG A 70 -9.32 7.40 0.76
CA ARG A 70 -9.71 8.69 0.19
C ARG A 70 -10.41 8.59 -1.17
N LEU A 71 -10.20 7.50 -1.92
CA LEU A 71 -10.89 7.28 -3.20
C LEU A 71 -12.40 7.09 -3.03
N ASN A 72 -12.86 6.83 -1.81
CA ASN A 72 -14.28 6.70 -1.46
C ASN A 72 -14.87 8.00 -0.93
N ASP A 73 -14.07 9.06 -0.77
CA ASP A 73 -14.58 10.36 -0.34
C ASP A 73 -15.49 10.95 -1.43
N PRO A 74 -16.71 11.42 -1.10
CA PRO A 74 -17.62 12.01 -2.08
C PRO A 74 -17.07 13.23 -2.82
N GLY A 75 -16.14 13.96 -2.21
CA GLY A 75 -15.44 15.11 -2.79
C GLY A 75 -14.21 14.72 -3.61
N HIS A 76 -13.81 13.44 -3.61
CA HIS A 76 -12.68 12.98 -4.42
C HIS A 76 -13.03 12.90 -5.91
N VAL A 77 -12.08 13.31 -6.73
CA VAL A 77 -12.17 13.30 -8.20
C VAL A 77 -10.89 12.74 -8.80
N ASN A 78 -11.06 11.98 -9.88
CA ASN A 78 -10.00 11.18 -10.49
C ASN A 78 -9.04 12.01 -11.36
N TYR A 79 -8.36 13.01 -10.79
CA TYR A 79 -7.24 13.70 -11.44
C TYR A 79 -6.24 14.29 -10.43
N ALA A 80 -5.07 14.73 -10.92
CA ALA A 80 -3.94 15.15 -10.09
C ALA A 80 -4.22 16.34 -9.15
N GLY A 81 -5.10 17.26 -9.55
CA GLY A 81 -5.47 18.46 -8.79
C GLY A 81 -6.79 18.32 -8.03
N CYS A 82 -7.17 17.11 -7.62
CA CYS A 82 -8.38 16.84 -6.84
C CYS A 82 -8.51 17.81 -5.66
N PRO A 83 -9.64 18.52 -5.49
CA PRO A 83 -9.80 19.55 -4.47
C PRO A 83 -10.25 19.01 -3.11
N CYS A 84 -10.27 17.70 -2.89
CA CYS A 84 -10.59 17.18 -1.56
C CYS A 84 -9.45 17.46 -0.58
N ASP A 85 -9.79 17.66 0.69
CA ASP A 85 -8.86 18.04 1.76
C ASP A 85 -7.61 17.14 1.81
N ALA A 86 -7.80 15.82 1.66
CA ALA A 86 -6.70 14.86 1.66
C ALA A 86 -5.73 15.04 0.49
N CYS A 87 -6.24 15.33 -0.72
CA CYS A 87 -5.40 15.56 -1.89
C CYS A 87 -4.76 16.95 -1.87
N GLU A 88 -5.40 17.94 -1.26
CA GLU A 88 -4.82 19.26 -1.05
C GLU A 88 -3.67 19.21 -0.06
N HIS A 89 -3.88 18.59 1.11
CA HIS A 89 -2.84 18.32 2.10
C HIS A 89 -1.64 17.57 1.48
N ASP A 90 -1.89 16.50 0.73
CA ASP A 90 -0.81 15.74 0.09
C ASP A 90 0.02 16.58 -0.90
N ARG A 91 -0.60 17.56 -1.59
CA ARG A 91 0.12 18.44 -2.52
C ARG A 91 0.93 19.51 -1.78
N ASP A 92 0.33 20.10 -0.76
CA ASP A 92 0.86 21.30 -0.11
C ASP A 92 1.88 20.96 0.98
N ASP A 93 1.63 19.89 1.74
CA ASP A 93 2.43 19.51 2.89
C ASP A 93 3.37 18.32 2.59
N GLU A 94 2.93 17.35 1.78
CA GLU A 94 3.71 16.14 1.44
C GLU A 94 4.42 16.24 0.08
N TYR A 95 4.29 17.38 -0.61
CA TYR A 95 4.90 17.67 -1.92
C TYR A 95 4.57 16.63 -3.01
N CYS A 96 3.42 15.96 -2.90
CA CYS A 96 2.97 14.97 -3.87
C CYS A 96 2.35 15.66 -5.09
N SER A 97 2.94 15.48 -6.27
CA SER A 97 2.41 16.08 -7.51
C SER A 97 1.12 15.44 -8.05
N ASN A 98 0.77 14.23 -7.58
CA ASN A 98 -0.44 13.52 -8.02
C ASN A 98 -0.96 12.54 -6.96
N PRO A 99 -1.69 13.04 -5.94
CA PRO A 99 -2.20 12.23 -4.83
C PRO A 99 -3.18 11.13 -5.27
N ASP A 100 -4.00 11.42 -6.29
CA ASP A 100 -4.97 10.50 -6.88
C ASP A 100 -4.27 9.28 -7.53
N ALA A 101 -3.16 9.49 -8.25
CA ALA A 101 -2.36 8.40 -8.78
C ALA A 101 -1.75 7.54 -7.66
N CYS A 102 -1.27 8.15 -6.57
CA CYS A 102 -0.72 7.44 -5.42
C CYS A 102 -1.78 6.57 -4.73
N ALA A 103 -2.97 7.14 -4.44
CA ALA A 103 -4.07 6.41 -3.83
C ALA A 103 -4.55 5.23 -4.70
N ARG A 104 -4.65 5.42 -6.03
CA ARG A 104 -4.98 4.32 -6.95
C ARG A 104 -3.91 3.23 -6.98
N ALA A 105 -2.64 3.60 -7.02
CA ALA A 105 -1.54 2.63 -6.97
C ALA A 105 -1.53 1.84 -5.65
N ALA A 106 -1.87 2.50 -4.53
CA ALA A 106 -2.05 1.83 -3.25
C ALA A 106 -3.17 0.78 -3.31
N ARG A 107 -4.37 1.18 -3.78
CA ARG A 107 -5.51 0.28 -3.96
C ARG A 107 -5.20 -0.90 -4.88
N GLU A 108 -4.54 -0.66 -6.01
CA GLU A 108 -4.14 -1.71 -6.94
C GLU A 108 -3.15 -2.70 -6.32
N THR A 109 -2.26 -2.22 -5.44
CA THR A 109 -1.32 -3.09 -4.72
C THR A 109 -2.04 -3.97 -3.71
N LEU A 110 -2.99 -3.42 -2.97
CA LEU A 110 -3.83 -4.17 -2.02
C LEU A 110 -4.65 -5.26 -2.74
N HIS A 111 -5.25 -4.95 -3.88
CA HIS A 111 -6.01 -5.93 -4.69
C HIS A 111 -5.16 -7.08 -5.26
N ARG A 112 -3.83 -7.01 -5.19
CA ARG A 112 -2.92 -8.08 -5.62
C ARG A 112 -2.48 -9.00 -4.49
N LEU A 113 -2.84 -8.69 -3.25
CA LEU A 113 -2.65 -9.59 -2.12
C LEU A 113 -3.59 -10.78 -2.27
N GLN A 114 -3.13 -11.98 -1.92
CA GLN A 114 -4.03 -13.13 -1.84
C GLN A 114 -5.14 -12.84 -0.82
N PRO A 115 -6.37 -13.37 -0.98
CA PRO A 115 -7.50 -13.07 -0.10
C PRO A 115 -7.20 -13.23 1.40
N LYS A 116 -6.34 -14.18 1.77
CA LYS A 116 -5.87 -14.40 3.14
C LYS A 116 -5.16 -13.20 3.79
N TRP A 117 -4.56 -12.33 2.98
CA TRP A 117 -3.74 -11.20 3.42
C TRP A 117 -4.36 -9.85 3.04
N ASN A 118 -5.58 -9.85 2.51
CA ASN A 118 -6.32 -8.65 2.17
C ASN A 118 -7.40 -8.42 3.24
N PRO A 119 -7.22 -7.46 4.16
CA PRO A 119 -8.16 -7.21 5.26
C PRO A 119 -9.55 -6.78 4.80
#